data_AF-A0A7W4K8N5-F1
#
_entry.id   AF-A0A7W4K8N5-F1
#
_cell.length_a   1.000
_cell.length_b   1.000
_cell.length_c   1.000
_cell.angle_alpha   90.00
_cell.angle_beta   90.00
_cell.angle_gamma   90.00
#
_symmetry.space_group_name_H-M   'P 1'
#
loop_
_entity.id
_entity.type
_entity.pdbx_description
1 polymer ?
#
loop_
_entity_poly.entity_id
_entity_poly.type
_entity_poly.pdbx_seq_one_letter_code
_entity_poly.pdbx_strand_id
1 'polypeptide(L)'
;MTLPAAASPDPTHDELIRIVGCRQAYHKESAADLVVLDDVHLTLRSGEIVGLLGRSGSGKSTLLRIIAGLLPPTSGQVLWKGRELDGPVPGIAMVFQSFALFPWLTVQKNVELGLEAKGVPAAEREQLAENAIDLIGLGGYENAYPKELSGGMRQRVGLARALVVHPDLLLMDEPFSALDVLTAENLRTDLIELWAERRLPIKSVLLVTHNIEEAVLMCDRILVFSSNPGRVAHELSVPFAHPRNREDPAFRQLVDRIYALMTRRAPIVSEAELPGEEGPLPPPSVQIALPPLPINTMVGMMETLAADPLDGRADLPLLASRLQLELDDLFPLGESLQLLEFAELEDGDIILTQEGARFVQSAHDERKHILWHSLLHNIPLVRTIRSVLDERPNHRASAERFRDELEDSMSPDYAKQTLQTLIGWARYAELFDFDEEADQLFLDEEPS
;
A
#
# COMPACT_ATOMS: atom_id res chain seq x y z
N MET A 1 -33.28 -46.26 -14.50
CA MET A 1 -33.70 -45.08 -13.72
C MET A 1 -32.54 -44.10 -13.79
N THR A 2 -32.56 -43.26 -14.83
CA THR A 2 -31.52 -42.31 -15.19
C THR A 2 -31.61 -41.11 -14.23
N LEU A 3 -30.53 -40.87 -13.48
CA LEU A 3 -30.38 -39.69 -12.62
C LEU A 3 -30.48 -38.42 -13.48
N PRO A 4 -31.22 -37.38 -13.04
CA PRO A 4 -31.36 -36.15 -13.81
C PRO A 4 -30.02 -35.41 -13.83
N ALA A 5 -29.66 -34.90 -15.00
CA ALA A 5 -28.52 -34.02 -15.18
C ALA A 5 -28.70 -32.76 -14.31
N ALA A 6 -27.69 -32.45 -13.49
CA ALA A 6 -27.64 -31.23 -12.72
C ALA A 6 -27.69 -30.03 -13.69
N ALA A 7 -28.71 -29.19 -13.53
CA ALA A 7 -28.84 -27.94 -14.24
C ALA A 7 -27.61 -27.07 -13.95
N SER A 8 -26.99 -26.54 -15.00
CA SER A 8 -25.91 -25.56 -14.93
C SER A 8 -26.40 -24.30 -14.21
N PRO A 9 -25.71 -23.78 -13.19
CA PRO A 9 -26.15 -22.56 -12.50
C PRO A 9 -26.01 -21.35 -13.43
N ASP A 10 -27.06 -20.52 -13.45
CA ASP A 10 -27.18 -19.28 -14.20
C ASP A 10 -26.14 -18.25 -13.70
N PRO A 11 -25.26 -17.67 -14.56
CA PRO A 11 -24.09 -16.89 -14.13
C PRO A 11 -24.40 -15.51 -13.52
N THR A 12 -25.65 -15.06 -13.51
CA THR A 12 -26.04 -13.71 -13.04
C THR A 12 -26.42 -13.64 -11.56
N HIS A 13 -26.61 -14.77 -10.88
CA HIS A 13 -27.07 -14.79 -9.48
C HIS A 13 -25.96 -14.69 -8.43
N ASP A 14 -24.69 -14.72 -8.86
CA ASP A 14 -23.53 -14.75 -7.96
C ASP A 14 -22.79 -13.40 -7.86
N GLU A 15 -23.13 -12.40 -8.66
CA GLU A 15 -22.45 -11.10 -8.68
C GLU A 15 -22.98 -10.16 -7.57
N LEU A 16 -22.08 -9.78 -6.65
CA LEU A 16 -22.38 -8.84 -5.57
C LEU A 16 -22.09 -7.40 -5.98
N ILE A 17 -20.87 -7.13 -6.46
CA ILE A 17 -20.44 -5.80 -6.93
C ILE A 17 -19.96 -5.91 -8.37
N ARG A 18 -20.35 -4.94 -9.20
CA ARG A 18 -19.79 -4.73 -10.54
C ARG A 18 -19.45 -3.26 -10.74
N ILE A 19 -18.22 -2.99 -11.11
CA ILE A 19 -17.67 -1.66 -11.38
C ILE A 19 -17.38 -1.58 -12.87
N VAL A 20 -17.86 -0.52 -13.53
CA VAL A 20 -17.70 -0.30 -14.97
C VAL A 20 -17.14 1.09 -15.21
N GLY A 21 -15.91 1.17 -15.68
CA GLY A 21 -15.24 2.41 -16.09
C GLY A 21 -15.18 3.46 -14.99
N CYS A 22 -14.98 3.04 -13.73
CA CYS A 22 -14.98 3.95 -12.60
C CYS A 22 -13.75 4.85 -12.64
N ARG A 23 -13.99 6.16 -12.59
CA ARG A 23 -12.96 7.19 -12.53
C ARG A 23 -13.22 8.10 -11.35
N GLN A 24 -12.16 8.43 -10.62
CA GLN A 24 -12.20 9.38 -9.51
C GLN A 24 -11.11 10.43 -9.68
N ALA A 25 -11.54 11.68 -9.74
CA ALA A 25 -10.66 12.84 -9.78
C ALA A 25 -11.02 13.82 -8.65
N TYR A 26 -10.01 14.50 -8.11
CA TYR A 26 -10.17 15.56 -7.13
C TYR A 26 -9.79 16.90 -7.76
N HIS A 27 -10.74 17.83 -7.80
CA HIS A 27 -10.52 19.19 -8.27
C HIS A 27 -9.73 19.98 -7.22
N LYS A 28 -8.63 20.62 -7.63
CA LYS A 28 -7.93 21.64 -6.84
C LYS A 28 -8.15 22.99 -7.52
N GLU A 29 -8.49 24.03 -6.74
CA GLU A 29 -8.83 25.37 -7.26
C GLU A 29 -7.69 26.05 -8.05
N SER A 30 -6.45 25.52 -7.98
CA SER A 30 -5.24 26.13 -8.53
C SER A 30 -4.39 25.21 -9.42
N ALA A 31 -4.82 23.95 -9.67
CA ALA A 31 -4.02 22.95 -10.41
C ALA A 31 -4.90 22.01 -11.25
N ALA A 32 -4.29 21.26 -12.17
CA ALA A 32 -4.97 20.23 -12.94
C ALA A 32 -5.60 19.15 -12.03
N ASP A 33 -6.72 18.58 -12.47
CA ASP A 33 -7.44 17.54 -11.73
C ASP A 33 -6.53 16.37 -11.35
N LEU A 34 -6.46 16.04 -10.05
CA LEU A 34 -5.71 14.88 -9.59
C LEU A 34 -6.57 13.62 -9.82
N VAL A 35 -6.31 12.91 -10.91
CA VAL A 35 -6.96 11.63 -11.22
C VAL A 35 -6.33 10.54 -10.35
N VAL A 36 -7.11 10.03 -9.40
CA VAL A 36 -6.68 8.97 -8.47
C VAL A 36 -7.06 7.59 -8.98
N LEU A 37 -8.21 7.45 -9.63
CA LEU A 37 -8.65 6.22 -10.28
C LEU A 37 -9.03 6.53 -11.72
N ASP A 38 -8.64 5.66 -12.64
CA ASP A 38 -8.96 5.81 -14.06
C ASP A 38 -9.34 4.47 -14.68
N ASP A 39 -10.49 4.44 -15.35
CA ASP A 39 -11.06 3.28 -16.04
C ASP A 39 -11.01 1.96 -15.24
N VAL A 40 -11.43 1.99 -13.97
CA VAL A 40 -11.45 0.79 -13.12
C VAL A 40 -12.64 -0.10 -13.47
N HIS A 41 -12.37 -1.36 -13.82
CA HIS A 41 -13.35 -2.42 -14.01
C HIS A 41 -13.10 -3.56 -13.03
N LEU A 42 -14.13 -3.99 -12.32
CA LEU A 42 -14.00 -5.01 -11.28
C LEU A 42 -15.33 -5.71 -11.06
N THR A 43 -15.30 -7.03 -10.81
CA THR A 43 -16.50 -7.80 -10.45
C THR A 43 -16.19 -8.70 -9.26
N LEU A 44 -17.00 -8.57 -8.20
CA LEU A 44 -16.96 -9.41 -7.00
C LEU A 44 -18.15 -10.34 -6.99
N ARG A 45 -17.89 -11.60 -6.71
CA ARG A 45 -18.87 -12.68 -6.64
C ARG A 45 -19.02 -13.15 -5.20
N SER A 46 -20.12 -13.83 -4.93
CA SER A 46 -20.30 -14.54 -3.67
C SER A 46 -19.33 -15.72 -3.58
N GLY A 47 -18.86 -16.02 -2.38
CA GLY A 47 -18.01 -17.18 -2.08
C GLY A 47 -16.52 -16.99 -2.33
N GLU A 48 -16.06 -15.78 -2.67
CA GLU A 48 -14.63 -15.46 -2.87
C GLU A 48 -14.14 -14.39 -1.89
N ILE A 49 -12.86 -14.52 -1.51
CA ILE A 49 -12.06 -13.45 -0.95
C ILE A 49 -11.23 -12.83 -2.09
N VAL A 50 -11.41 -11.53 -2.35
CA VAL A 50 -10.65 -10.81 -3.38
C VAL A 50 -9.70 -9.83 -2.72
N GLY A 51 -8.43 -9.90 -3.09
CA GLY A 51 -7.38 -8.99 -2.65
C GLY A 51 -7.16 -7.87 -3.65
N LEU A 52 -7.23 -6.62 -3.20
CA LEU A 52 -6.73 -5.45 -3.91
C LEU A 52 -5.31 -5.17 -3.44
N LEU A 53 -4.34 -5.54 -4.26
CA LEU A 53 -2.92 -5.43 -3.96
C LEU A 53 -2.31 -4.27 -4.74
N GLY A 54 -1.53 -3.40 -4.10
CA GLY A 54 -0.83 -2.33 -4.81
C GLY A 54 -0.11 -1.39 -3.87
N ARG A 55 0.79 -0.57 -4.43
CA ARG A 55 1.62 0.36 -3.65
C ARG A 55 0.78 1.39 -2.87
N SER A 56 1.36 1.98 -1.83
CA SER A 56 0.72 3.10 -1.14
C SER A 56 0.39 4.23 -2.13
N GLY A 57 -0.74 4.89 -1.95
CA GLY A 57 -1.21 5.96 -2.86
C GLY A 57 -1.83 5.50 -4.18
N SER A 58 -1.91 4.21 -4.50
CA SER A 58 -2.49 3.71 -5.77
C SER A 58 -4.02 3.83 -5.90
N GLY A 59 -4.70 4.46 -4.94
CA GLY A 59 -6.16 4.68 -4.98
C GLY A 59 -7.03 3.55 -4.42
N LYS A 60 -6.44 2.50 -3.82
CA LYS A 60 -7.18 1.34 -3.24
C LYS A 60 -8.25 1.74 -2.22
N SER A 61 -7.89 2.53 -1.22
CA SER A 61 -8.83 2.99 -0.19
C SER A 61 -9.90 3.94 -0.77
N THR A 62 -9.57 4.70 -1.81
CA THR A 62 -10.55 5.49 -2.57
C THR A 62 -11.58 4.60 -3.25
N LEU A 63 -11.13 3.54 -3.93
CA LEU A 63 -12.03 2.57 -4.55
C LEU A 63 -12.90 1.87 -3.50
N LEU A 64 -12.32 1.49 -2.35
CA LEU A 64 -13.06 0.83 -1.28
C LEU A 64 -14.17 1.74 -0.71
N ARG A 65 -13.92 3.05 -0.57
CA ARG A 65 -14.93 4.04 -0.16
C ARG A 65 -16.03 4.21 -1.21
N ILE A 66 -15.70 4.13 -2.50
CA ILE A 66 -16.70 4.14 -3.59
C ILE A 66 -17.58 2.89 -3.51
N ILE A 67 -16.99 1.70 -3.32
CA ILE A 67 -17.75 0.44 -3.14
C ILE A 67 -18.62 0.47 -1.88
N ALA A 68 -18.15 1.13 -0.81
CA ALA A 68 -18.92 1.32 0.42
C ALA A 68 -20.07 2.35 0.27
N GLY A 69 -20.15 3.06 -0.86
CA GLY A 69 -21.12 4.14 -1.07
C GLY A 69 -20.82 5.41 -0.26
N LEU A 70 -19.59 5.54 0.26
CA LEU A 70 -19.16 6.70 1.05
C LEU A 70 -18.63 7.85 0.17
N LEU A 71 -18.27 7.53 -1.08
CA LEU A 71 -17.76 8.49 -2.05
C LEU A 71 -18.40 8.18 -3.42
N PRO A 72 -19.14 9.10 -4.04
CA PRO A 72 -19.60 8.91 -5.41
C PRO A 72 -18.41 9.00 -6.39
N PRO A 73 -18.32 8.15 -7.41
CA PRO A 73 -17.29 8.27 -8.45
C PRO A 73 -17.53 9.53 -9.29
N THR A 74 -16.45 10.15 -9.79
CA THR A 74 -16.54 11.28 -10.73
C THR A 74 -17.20 10.86 -12.06
N SER A 75 -16.91 9.66 -12.54
CA SER A 75 -17.61 9.03 -13.67
C SER A 75 -17.53 7.51 -13.61
N GLY A 76 -18.32 6.84 -14.44
CA GLY A 76 -18.48 5.38 -14.41
C GLY A 76 -19.65 4.95 -13.53
N GLN A 77 -19.80 3.63 -13.36
CA GLN A 77 -20.93 3.06 -12.61
C GLN A 77 -20.46 1.99 -11.63
N VAL A 78 -21.07 1.99 -10.44
CA VAL A 78 -20.93 0.92 -9.44
C VAL A 78 -22.31 0.32 -9.22
N LEU A 79 -22.39 -1.00 -9.39
CA LEU A 79 -23.62 -1.77 -9.28
C LEU A 79 -23.52 -2.70 -8.06
N TRP A 80 -24.42 -2.55 -7.09
CA TRP A 80 -24.65 -3.49 -6.00
C TRP A 80 -25.83 -4.39 -6.35
N LYS A 81 -25.57 -5.70 -6.55
CA LYS A 81 -26.57 -6.71 -6.94
C LYS A 81 -27.43 -6.26 -8.13
N GLY A 82 -26.78 -5.70 -9.15
CA GLY A 82 -27.41 -5.21 -10.38
C GLY A 82 -28.12 -3.86 -10.28
N ARG A 83 -28.06 -3.17 -9.13
CA ARG A 83 -28.62 -1.82 -8.95
C ARG A 83 -27.51 -0.80 -8.76
N GLU A 84 -27.69 0.39 -9.32
CA GLU A 84 -26.73 1.49 -9.15
C GLU A 84 -26.58 1.84 -7.67
N LEU A 85 -25.32 2.03 -7.24
CA LEU A 85 -24.95 2.39 -5.89
C LEU A 85 -24.88 3.92 -5.78
N ASP A 86 -25.87 4.51 -5.13
CA ASP A 86 -26.03 5.96 -4.94
C ASP A 86 -25.69 6.45 -3.52
N GLY A 87 -25.22 5.54 -2.67
CA GLY A 87 -24.84 5.82 -1.28
C GLY A 87 -24.61 4.53 -0.48
N PRO A 88 -24.46 4.64 0.85
CA PRO A 88 -24.28 3.47 1.72
C PRO A 88 -25.54 2.61 1.72
N VAL A 89 -25.36 1.29 1.54
CA VAL A 89 -26.48 0.32 1.43
C VAL A 89 -26.41 -0.77 2.51
N PRO A 90 -27.56 -1.32 2.92
CA PRO A 90 -27.59 -2.53 3.72
C PRO A 90 -26.89 -3.68 2.98
N GLY A 91 -26.05 -4.43 3.71
CA GLY A 91 -25.34 -5.60 3.18
C GLY A 91 -23.87 -5.35 2.86
N ILE A 92 -23.36 -4.13 2.97
CA ILE A 92 -21.93 -3.83 2.92
C ILE A 92 -21.48 -3.34 4.29
N ALA A 93 -20.40 -3.91 4.82
CA ALA A 93 -19.74 -3.43 6.03
C ALA A 93 -18.26 -3.18 5.76
N MET A 94 -17.67 -2.21 6.47
CA MET A 94 -16.28 -1.83 6.29
C MET A 94 -15.51 -1.91 7.62
N VAL A 95 -14.32 -2.49 7.56
CA VAL A 95 -13.30 -2.47 8.60
C VAL A 95 -12.20 -1.50 8.17
N PHE A 96 -11.99 -0.46 8.97
CA PHE A 96 -11.03 0.62 8.68
C PHE A 96 -9.64 0.30 9.23
N GLN A 97 -8.62 0.85 8.58
CA GLN A 97 -7.22 0.78 9.03
C GLN A 97 -7.01 1.32 10.45
N SER A 98 -7.65 2.43 10.82
CA SER A 98 -7.44 3.12 12.11
C SER A 98 -8.24 2.53 13.30
N PHE A 99 -8.72 1.28 13.21
CA PHE A 99 -9.73 0.64 14.07
C PHE A 99 -11.12 1.33 14.04
N ALA A 100 -11.14 2.66 13.97
CA ALA A 100 -12.31 3.54 13.96
C ALA A 100 -13.31 3.23 15.09
N LEU A 101 -12.82 2.81 16.27
CA LEU A 101 -13.65 2.55 17.45
C LEU A 101 -13.98 3.86 18.16
N PHE A 102 -15.16 3.93 18.79
CA PHE A 102 -15.55 5.05 19.63
C PHE A 102 -14.92 4.89 21.02
N PRO A 103 -13.97 5.75 21.42
CA PRO A 103 -13.16 5.52 22.62
C PRO A 103 -13.94 5.70 23.93
N TRP A 104 -15.10 6.35 23.90
CA TRP A 104 -16.00 6.55 25.04
C TRP A 104 -17.09 5.48 25.15
N LEU A 105 -17.15 4.52 24.22
CA LEU A 105 -18.06 3.38 24.28
C LEU A 105 -17.29 2.13 24.70
N THR A 106 -17.97 1.21 25.39
CA THR A 106 -17.41 -0.12 25.69
C THR A 106 -17.35 -0.98 24.42
N VAL A 107 -16.72 -2.15 24.49
CA VAL A 107 -16.71 -3.15 23.39
C VAL A 107 -18.14 -3.47 22.96
N GLN A 108 -19.00 -3.85 23.92
CA GLN A 108 -20.41 -4.14 23.70
C GLN A 108 -21.09 -3.01 22.91
N LYS A 109 -20.98 -1.77 23.40
CA LYS A 109 -21.62 -0.61 22.78
C LYS A 109 -21.04 -0.30 21.40
N ASN A 110 -19.75 -0.51 21.18
CA ASN A 110 -19.14 -0.34 19.86
C ASN A 110 -19.75 -1.33 18.86
N VAL A 111 -19.95 -2.58 19.26
CA VAL A 111 -20.53 -3.62 18.39
C VAL A 111 -22.02 -3.37 18.15
N GLU A 112 -22.78 -2.94 19.17
CA GLU A 112 -24.22 -2.65 19.07
C GLU A 112 -24.58 -1.52 18.10
N LEU A 113 -23.66 -0.59 17.79
CA LEU A 113 -23.96 0.62 17.00
C LEU A 113 -24.65 0.34 15.66
N GLY A 114 -24.18 -0.67 14.92
CA GLY A 114 -24.76 -1.02 13.63
C GLY A 114 -26.19 -1.57 13.75
N LEU A 115 -26.49 -2.27 14.85
CA LEU A 115 -27.81 -2.79 15.15
C LEU A 115 -28.76 -1.69 15.65
N GLU A 116 -28.24 -0.75 16.46
CA GLU A 116 -28.97 0.43 16.91
C GLU A 116 -29.41 1.30 15.73
N ALA A 117 -28.51 1.55 14.77
CA ALA A 117 -28.82 2.28 13.55
C ALA A 117 -29.89 1.57 12.69
N LYS A 118 -29.97 0.23 12.76
CA LYS A 118 -31.02 -0.57 12.11
C LYS A 118 -32.33 -0.61 12.90
N GLY A 119 -32.39 -0.03 14.10
CA GLY A 119 -33.57 -0.03 14.96
C GLY A 119 -33.83 -1.37 15.67
N VAL A 120 -32.83 -2.22 15.83
CA VAL A 120 -32.95 -3.50 16.54
C VAL A 120 -33.22 -3.24 18.04
N PRO A 121 -34.21 -3.91 18.68
CA PRO A 121 -34.53 -3.71 20.09
C PRO A 121 -33.33 -3.97 21.01
N ALA A 122 -33.26 -3.23 22.13
CA ALA A 122 -32.11 -3.24 23.05
C ALA A 122 -31.69 -4.64 23.54
N ALA A 123 -32.66 -5.47 23.94
CA ALA A 123 -32.36 -6.83 24.42
C ALA A 123 -31.85 -7.76 23.31
N GLU A 124 -32.32 -7.58 22.08
CA GLU A 124 -31.90 -8.40 20.93
C GLU A 124 -30.51 -7.99 20.47
N ARG A 125 -30.23 -6.68 20.38
CA ARG A 125 -28.90 -6.19 19.99
C ARG A 125 -27.82 -6.57 21.00
N GLU A 126 -28.15 -6.62 22.30
CA GLU A 126 -27.22 -7.01 23.35
C GLU A 126 -26.74 -8.45 23.13
N GLN A 127 -27.68 -9.37 22.94
CA GLN A 127 -27.37 -10.78 22.68
C GLN A 127 -26.62 -11.00 21.36
N LEU A 128 -26.99 -10.28 20.30
CA LEU A 128 -26.31 -10.39 19.00
C LEU A 128 -24.88 -9.87 19.09
N ALA A 129 -24.65 -8.76 19.81
CA ALA A 129 -23.32 -8.22 20.01
C ALA A 129 -22.43 -9.15 20.84
N GLU A 130 -22.95 -9.73 21.93
CA GLU A 130 -22.24 -10.75 22.72
C GLU A 130 -21.81 -11.94 21.85
N ASN A 131 -22.73 -12.50 21.05
CA ASN A 131 -22.41 -13.60 20.14
C ASN A 131 -21.33 -13.23 19.13
N ALA A 132 -21.35 -12.00 18.62
CA ALA A 132 -20.33 -11.51 17.69
C ALA A 132 -18.97 -11.30 18.38
N ILE A 133 -18.96 -10.87 19.63
CA ILE A 133 -17.76 -10.71 20.47
C ILE A 133 -17.13 -12.08 20.78
N ASP A 134 -17.95 -13.07 21.12
CA ASP A 134 -17.51 -14.44 21.34
C ASP A 134 -16.95 -15.08 20.07
N LEU A 135 -17.59 -14.83 18.91
CA LEU A 135 -17.14 -15.34 17.62
C LEU A 135 -15.70 -14.93 17.28
N ILE A 136 -15.30 -13.71 17.67
CA ILE A 136 -13.94 -13.19 17.46
C ILE A 136 -13.00 -13.44 18.64
N GLY A 137 -13.43 -14.21 19.64
CA GLY A 137 -12.61 -14.67 20.77
C GLY A 137 -12.38 -13.62 21.86
N LEU A 138 -13.28 -12.65 22.02
CA LEU A 138 -13.19 -11.62 23.07
C LEU A 138 -14.25 -11.73 24.17
N GLY A 139 -14.83 -12.92 24.37
CA GLY A 139 -15.73 -13.17 25.49
C GLY A 139 -15.09 -12.76 26.83
N GLY A 140 -15.84 -12.04 27.66
CA GLY A 140 -15.39 -11.45 28.92
C GLY A 140 -14.84 -10.02 28.82
N TYR A 141 -14.73 -9.43 27.62
CA TYR A 141 -14.27 -8.06 27.40
C TYR A 141 -15.39 -7.07 27.02
N GLU A 142 -16.66 -7.46 27.13
CA GLU A 142 -17.84 -6.70 26.71
C GLU A 142 -17.88 -5.30 27.34
N ASN A 143 -17.45 -5.22 28.61
CA ASN A 143 -17.46 -4.00 29.42
C ASN A 143 -16.17 -3.16 29.30
N ALA A 144 -15.13 -3.67 28.64
CA ALA A 144 -13.87 -2.95 28.48
C ALA A 144 -14.03 -1.77 27.51
N TYR A 145 -13.23 -0.73 27.71
CA TYR A 145 -13.10 0.40 26.78
C TYR A 145 -11.95 0.15 25.80
N PRO A 146 -11.97 0.72 24.57
CA PRO A 146 -10.91 0.53 23.58
C PRO A 146 -9.48 0.82 24.06
N LYS A 147 -9.33 1.75 25.01
CA LYS A 147 -8.03 2.09 25.62
C LYS A 147 -7.45 0.99 26.52
N GLU A 148 -8.28 0.05 26.95
CA GLU A 148 -7.92 -1.09 27.83
C GLU A 148 -7.55 -2.34 27.02
N LEU A 149 -7.63 -2.25 25.69
CA LEU A 149 -7.42 -3.36 24.76
C LEU A 149 -6.08 -3.22 24.04
N SER A 150 -5.46 -4.35 23.67
CA SER A 150 -4.30 -4.35 22.75
C SER A 150 -4.73 -3.95 21.33
N GLY A 151 -3.76 -3.69 20.44
CA GLY A 151 -4.03 -3.39 19.02
C GLY A 151 -4.87 -4.48 18.35
N GLY A 152 -4.46 -5.75 18.50
CA GLY A 152 -5.18 -6.89 17.93
C GLY A 152 -6.59 -7.04 18.48
N MET A 153 -6.77 -6.80 19.78
CA MET A 153 -8.10 -6.82 20.39
C MET A 153 -8.99 -5.70 19.83
N ARG A 154 -8.47 -4.48 19.66
CA ARG A 154 -9.23 -3.39 19.02
C ARG A 154 -9.63 -3.74 17.59
N GLN A 155 -8.74 -4.38 16.83
CA GLN A 155 -9.06 -4.82 15.47
C GLN A 155 -10.19 -5.87 15.47
N ARG A 156 -10.12 -6.85 16.38
CA ARG A 156 -11.19 -7.86 16.55
C ARG A 156 -12.53 -7.22 16.93
N VAL A 157 -12.55 -6.18 17.76
CA VAL A 157 -13.78 -5.40 18.04
C VAL A 157 -14.31 -4.72 16.78
N GLY A 158 -13.43 -4.13 15.96
CA GLY A 158 -13.81 -3.54 14.67
C GLY A 158 -14.45 -4.56 13.73
N LEU A 159 -13.90 -5.79 13.72
CA LEU A 159 -14.45 -6.92 12.98
C LEU A 159 -15.82 -7.36 13.54
N ALA A 160 -15.96 -7.56 14.85
CA ALA A 160 -17.26 -7.89 15.46
C ALA A 160 -18.34 -6.86 15.10
N ARG A 161 -18.01 -5.57 15.18
CA ARG A 161 -18.91 -4.47 14.80
C ARG A 161 -19.35 -4.55 13.33
N ALA A 162 -18.45 -4.97 12.43
CA ALA A 162 -18.79 -5.15 11.02
C ALA A 162 -19.62 -6.43 10.78
N LEU A 163 -19.31 -7.52 11.49
CA LEU A 163 -19.95 -8.82 11.31
C LEU A 163 -21.35 -8.90 11.91
N VAL A 164 -21.60 -8.23 13.04
CA VAL A 164 -22.87 -8.33 13.78
C VAL A 164 -24.08 -7.90 12.95
N VAL A 165 -23.89 -7.04 11.94
CA VAL A 165 -24.96 -6.61 11.04
C VAL A 165 -25.25 -7.59 9.90
N HIS A 166 -24.56 -8.75 9.88
CA HIS A 166 -24.63 -9.81 8.87
C HIS A 166 -24.52 -9.27 7.43
N PRO A 167 -23.39 -8.64 7.07
CA PRO A 167 -23.22 -8.06 5.75
C PRO A 167 -23.04 -9.15 4.69
N ASP A 168 -23.51 -8.92 3.47
CA ASP A 168 -23.18 -9.79 2.34
C ASP A 168 -21.71 -9.60 1.90
N LEU A 169 -21.21 -8.37 1.92
CA LEU A 169 -19.84 -8.01 1.54
C LEU A 169 -19.11 -7.34 2.70
N LEU A 170 -17.97 -7.90 3.09
CA LEU A 170 -17.05 -7.31 4.05
C LEU A 170 -15.89 -6.65 3.32
N LEU A 171 -15.77 -5.33 3.48
CA LEU A 171 -14.64 -4.54 2.97
C LEU A 171 -13.62 -4.37 4.08
N MET A 172 -12.34 -4.63 3.82
CA MET A 172 -11.27 -4.46 4.80
C MET A 172 -10.16 -3.59 4.22
N ASP A 173 -9.90 -2.44 4.83
CA ASP A 173 -8.87 -1.48 4.41
C ASP A 173 -7.63 -1.65 5.29
N GLU A 174 -6.62 -2.36 4.79
CA GLU A 174 -5.38 -2.71 5.51
C GLU A 174 -5.63 -3.13 6.98
N PRO A 175 -6.49 -4.14 7.21
CA PRO A 175 -6.95 -4.50 8.55
C PRO A 175 -5.83 -5.03 9.48
N PHE A 176 -4.64 -5.31 8.96
CA PHE A 176 -3.54 -5.92 9.71
C PHE A 176 -2.30 -5.02 9.82
N SER A 177 -2.24 -3.87 9.12
CA SER A 177 -1.01 -3.07 9.01
C SER A 177 -0.62 -2.35 10.30
N ALA A 178 -1.56 -2.12 11.21
CA ALA A 178 -1.30 -1.46 12.50
C ALA A 178 -0.96 -2.44 13.65
N LEU A 179 -0.75 -3.72 13.35
CA LEU A 179 -0.53 -4.78 14.33
C LEU A 179 0.92 -5.27 14.27
N ASP A 180 1.45 -5.75 15.39
CA ASP A 180 2.72 -6.48 15.37
C ASP A 180 2.58 -7.80 14.61
N VAL A 181 3.69 -8.29 14.06
CA VAL A 181 3.76 -9.44 13.15
C VAL A 181 2.99 -10.67 13.67
N LEU A 182 3.23 -11.06 14.93
CA LEU A 182 2.61 -12.24 15.54
C LEU A 182 1.11 -12.05 15.76
N THR A 183 0.69 -10.88 16.22
CA THR A 183 -0.72 -10.56 16.39
C THR A 183 -1.47 -10.53 15.06
N ALA A 184 -0.87 -9.94 14.03
CA ALA A 184 -1.41 -9.91 12.67
C ALA A 184 -1.55 -11.34 12.11
N GLU A 185 -0.54 -12.18 12.28
CA GLU A 185 -0.55 -13.58 11.85
C GLU A 185 -1.68 -14.39 12.52
N ASN A 186 -1.79 -14.32 13.84
CA ASN A 186 -2.85 -15.00 14.58
C ASN A 186 -4.24 -14.54 14.13
N LEU A 187 -4.44 -13.23 13.95
CA LEU A 187 -5.74 -12.70 13.52
C LEU A 187 -6.12 -13.12 12.10
N ARG A 188 -5.14 -13.19 11.18
CA ARG A 188 -5.37 -13.69 9.82
C ARG A 188 -5.76 -15.15 9.82
N THR A 189 -5.03 -15.99 10.57
CA THR A 189 -5.33 -17.42 10.69
C THR A 189 -6.74 -17.63 11.22
N ASP A 190 -7.11 -16.97 12.33
CA ASP A 190 -8.45 -17.06 12.89
C ASP A 190 -9.55 -16.66 11.88
N LEU A 191 -9.32 -15.58 11.13
CA LEU A 191 -10.26 -15.10 10.11
C LEU A 191 -10.44 -16.10 8.97
N ILE A 192 -9.35 -16.68 8.48
CA ILE A 192 -9.37 -17.69 7.42
C ILE A 192 -10.07 -18.96 7.93
N GLU A 193 -9.80 -19.40 9.16
CA GLU A 193 -10.46 -20.54 9.77
C GLU A 193 -11.97 -20.32 9.86
N LEU A 194 -12.41 -19.18 10.41
CA LEU A 194 -13.83 -18.84 10.51
C LEU A 194 -14.50 -18.74 9.13
N TRP A 195 -13.79 -18.24 8.12
CA TRP A 195 -14.26 -18.19 6.73
C TRP A 195 -14.40 -19.60 6.13
N ALA A 196 -13.35 -20.43 6.25
CA ALA A 196 -13.31 -21.79 5.71
C ALA A 196 -14.37 -22.71 6.36
N GLU A 197 -14.61 -22.53 7.67
CA GLU A 197 -15.66 -23.23 8.41
C GLU A 197 -17.07 -22.68 8.14
N ARG A 198 -17.21 -21.62 7.33
CA ARG A 198 -18.48 -20.91 7.06
C ARG A 198 -19.18 -20.40 8.32
N ARG A 199 -18.40 -20.00 9.32
CA ARG A 199 -18.90 -19.43 10.58
C ARG A 199 -19.06 -17.93 10.54
N LEU A 200 -18.40 -17.25 9.60
CA LEU A 200 -18.62 -15.82 9.36
C LEU A 200 -19.96 -15.60 8.64
N PRO A 201 -20.84 -14.71 9.13
CA PRO A 201 -22.13 -14.41 8.53
C PRO A 201 -21.98 -13.45 7.32
N ILE A 202 -21.13 -13.82 6.36
CA ILE A 202 -20.78 -13.01 5.18
C ILE A 202 -20.74 -13.85 3.90
N LYS A 203 -20.91 -13.22 2.73
CA LYS A 203 -20.86 -13.90 1.43
C LYS A 203 -19.56 -13.69 0.68
N SER A 204 -18.90 -12.55 0.82
CA SER A 204 -17.63 -12.25 0.16
C SER A 204 -16.82 -11.24 0.96
N VAL A 205 -15.52 -11.21 0.70
CA VAL A 205 -14.57 -10.28 1.32
C VAL A 205 -13.78 -9.55 0.22
N LEU A 206 -13.66 -8.24 0.34
CA LEU A 206 -12.69 -7.44 -0.40
C LEU A 206 -11.63 -6.92 0.56
N LEU A 207 -10.41 -7.42 0.44
CA LEU A 207 -9.28 -7.04 1.27
C LEU A 207 -8.35 -6.10 0.50
N VAL A 208 -8.14 -4.89 0.99
CA VAL A 208 -7.05 -4.02 0.53
C VAL A 208 -5.83 -4.29 1.37
N THR A 209 -4.71 -4.57 0.70
CA THR A 209 -3.42 -4.76 1.34
C THR A 209 -2.29 -4.29 0.42
N HIS A 210 -1.15 -3.99 1.01
CA HIS A 210 0.10 -3.81 0.29
C HIS A 210 1.01 -5.03 0.41
N ASN A 211 0.68 -5.99 1.29
CA ASN A 211 1.49 -7.16 1.57
C ASN A 211 1.14 -8.32 0.61
N ILE A 212 2.13 -8.77 -0.15
CA ILE A 212 1.96 -9.82 -1.18
C ILE A 212 1.64 -11.18 -0.53
N GLU A 213 2.39 -11.57 0.50
CA GLU A 213 2.19 -12.86 1.18
C GLU A 213 0.80 -12.94 1.81
N GLU A 214 0.32 -11.84 2.39
CA GLU A 214 -1.03 -11.74 2.93
C GLU A 214 -2.09 -11.96 1.85
N ALA A 215 -1.93 -11.30 0.69
CA ALA A 215 -2.85 -11.48 -0.43
C ALA A 215 -2.87 -12.94 -0.90
N VAL A 216 -1.71 -13.58 -1.05
CA VAL A 216 -1.59 -14.99 -1.46
C VAL A 216 -2.06 -15.96 -0.37
N LEU A 217 -1.94 -15.59 0.90
CA LEU A 217 -2.41 -16.42 2.02
C LEU A 217 -3.93 -16.37 2.16
N MET A 218 -4.56 -15.20 1.97
CA MET A 218 -5.98 -15.01 2.28
C MET A 218 -6.91 -15.10 1.06
N CYS A 219 -6.49 -14.61 -0.10
CA CYS A 219 -7.41 -14.30 -1.20
C CYS A 219 -7.52 -15.44 -2.21
N ASP A 220 -8.69 -15.64 -2.80
CA ASP A 220 -8.92 -16.57 -3.92
C ASP A 220 -8.57 -15.91 -5.26
N ARG A 221 -8.71 -14.58 -5.34
CA ARG A 221 -8.31 -13.75 -6.47
C ARG A 221 -7.57 -12.51 -5.98
N ILE A 222 -6.54 -12.10 -6.72
CA ILE A 222 -5.72 -10.92 -6.42
C ILE A 222 -5.75 -10.00 -7.64
N LEU A 223 -6.14 -8.75 -7.41
CA LEU A 223 -6.14 -7.67 -8.39
C LEU A 223 -4.97 -6.74 -8.06
N VAL A 224 -3.98 -6.70 -8.95
CA VAL A 224 -2.81 -5.84 -8.82
C VAL A 224 -3.15 -4.46 -9.38
N PHE A 225 -3.07 -3.44 -8.53
CA PHE A 225 -3.33 -2.04 -8.85
C PHE A 225 -2.04 -1.33 -9.25
N SER A 226 -2.05 -0.65 -10.40
CA SER A 226 -0.99 0.31 -10.73
C SER A 226 -1.19 1.63 -10.00
N SER A 227 -0.12 2.43 -9.87
CA SER A 227 -0.18 3.79 -9.32
C SER A 227 -0.21 4.84 -10.45
N ASN A 228 -0.83 5.99 -10.17
CA ASN A 228 -0.79 7.22 -10.98
C ASN A 228 -1.17 7.06 -12.48
N PRO A 229 -2.45 6.89 -12.82
CA PRO A 229 -3.62 6.72 -11.95
C PRO A 229 -3.86 5.25 -11.55
N GLY A 230 -4.69 5.05 -10.53
CA GLY A 230 -5.11 3.74 -10.05
C GLY A 230 -5.97 2.99 -11.08
N ARG A 231 -5.50 1.83 -11.54
CA ARG A 231 -6.24 0.90 -12.41
C ARG A 231 -5.86 -0.55 -12.11
N VAL A 232 -6.73 -1.48 -12.47
CA VAL A 232 -6.45 -2.92 -12.38
C VAL A 232 -5.47 -3.27 -13.50
N ALA A 233 -4.21 -3.52 -13.16
CA ALA A 233 -3.16 -3.88 -14.12
C ALA A 233 -3.16 -5.38 -14.42
N HIS A 234 -3.32 -6.20 -13.38
CA HIS A 234 -3.33 -7.65 -13.50
C HIS A 234 -4.37 -8.27 -12.58
N GLU A 235 -4.95 -9.38 -13.02
CA GLU A 235 -5.82 -10.24 -12.22
C GLU A 235 -5.19 -11.63 -12.16
N LEU A 236 -5.04 -12.16 -10.95
CA LEU A 236 -4.48 -13.48 -10.69
C LEU A 236 -5.46 -14.30 -9.84
N SER A 237 -5.65 -15.57 -10.19
CA SER A 237 -6.33 -16.54 -9.32
C SER A 237 -5.30 -17.27 -8.46
N VAL A 238 -5.61 -17.48 -7.19
CA VAL A 238 -4.78 -18.26 -6.27
C VAL A 238 -5.26 -19.72 -6.31
N PRO A 239 -4.45 -20.66 -6.83
CA PRO A 239 -4.91 -22.02 -7.12
C PRO A 239 -4.92 -22.95 -5.89
N PHE A 240 -4.74 -22.40 -4.68
CA PHE A 240 -4.57 -23.16 -3.45
C PHE A 240 -5.81 -23.09 -2.56
N ALA A 241 -6.28 -24.24 -2.07
CA ALA A 241 -7.33 -24.30 -1.05
C ALA A 241 -6.79 -23.94 0.34
N HIS A 242 -7.66 -23.44 1.21
CA HIS A 242 -7.35 -23.23 2.62
C HIS A 242 -7.35 -24.56 3.40
N PRO A 243 -6.49 -24.74 4.42
CA PRO A 243 -5.42 -23.84 4.85
C PRO A 243 -4.20 -23.91 3.91
N ARG A 244 -3.59 -22.75 3.63
CA ARG A 244 -2.43 -22.63 2.74
C ARG A 244 -1.13 -22.71 3.53
N ASN A 245 -0.09 -23.29 2.92
CA ASN A 245 1.24 -23.41 3.54
C ASN A 245 2.25 -22.47 2.86
N ARG A 246 2.82 -21.54 3.64
CA ARG A 246 3.85 -20.59 3.17
C ARG A 246 5.16 -21.27 2.74
N GLU A 247 5.43 -22.45 3.28
CA GLU A 247 6.62 -23.23 2.95
C GLU A 247 6.49 -24.01 1.64
N ASP A 248 5.29 -24.05 1.02
CA ASP A 248 5.09 -24.72 -0.25
C ASP A 248 5.85 -23.97 -1.37
N PRO A 249 6.71 -24.65 -2.15
CA PRO A 249 7.38 -24.04 -3.29
C PRO A 249 6.42 -23.38 -4.29
N ALA A 250 5.22 -23.92 -4.49
CA ALA A 250 4.22 -23.33 -5.38
C ALA A 250 3.66 -22.01 -4.82
N PHE A 251 3.53 -21.90 -3.49
CA PHE A 251 3.13 -20.66 -2.83
C PHE A 251 4.18 -19.57 -3.07
N ARG A 252 5.46 -19.89 -2.81
CA ARG A 252 6.58 -18.96 -3.01
C ARG A 252 6.69 -18.50 -4.46
N GLN A 253 6.57 -19.40 -5.43
CA GLN A 253 6.56 -19.04 -6.84
C GLN A 253 5.44 -18.07 -7.23
N LEU A 254 4.26 -18.16 -6.60
CA LEU A 254 3.19 -17.21 -6.85
C LEU A 254 3.49 -15.84 -6.22
N VAL A 255 4.07 -15.81 -5.03
CA VAL A 255 4.57 -14.59 -4.38
C VAL A 255 5.62 -13.92 -5.28
N ASP A 256 6.63 -14.65 -5.74
CA ASP A 256 7.70 -14.16 -6.62
C ASP A 256 7.13 -13.62 -7.94
N ARG A 257 6.14 -14.31 -8.50
CA ARG A 257 5.45 -13.88 -9.72
C ARG A 257 4.70 -12.56 -9.52
N ILE A 258 3.95 -12.43 -8.42
CA ILE A 258 3.22 -11.20 -8.11
C ILE A 258 4.19 -10.05 -7.83
N TYR A 259 5.29 -10.34 -7.13
CA TYR A 259 6.37 -9.41 -6.91
C TYR A 259 6.92 -8.87 -8.24
N ALA A 260 7.30 -9.76 -9.17
CA ALA A 260 7.78 -9.37 -10.50
C ALA A 260 6.76 -8.53 -11.27
N LEU A 261 5.44 -8.76 -11.09
CA LEU A 261 4.41 -7.91 -11.70
C LEU A 261 4.32 -6.52 -11.07
N MET A 262 4.65 -6.37 -9.78
CA MET A 262 4.65 -5.09 -9.06
C MET A 262 5.94 -4.28 -9.25
N THR A 263 7.04 -4.94 -9.62
CA THR A 263 8.36 -4.30 -9.84
C THR A 263 8.75 -4.16 -11.29
N ARG A 264 8.13 -4.91 -12.22
CA ARG A 264 8.21 -4.56 -13.64
C ARG A 264 7.68 -3.15 -13.80
N ARG A 265 8.58 -2.21 -14.12
CA ARG A 265 8.20 -0.91 -14.67
C ARG A 265 7.12 -1.20 -15.71
N ALA A 266 5.95 -0.59 -15.55
CA ALA A 266 4.99 -0.53 -16.65
C ALA A 266 5.82 -0.10 -17.87
N PRO A 267 5.82 -0.85 -18.99
CA PRO A 267 6.53 -0.40 -20.16
C PRO A 267 6.03 1.01 -20.43
N ILE A 268 6.98 1.96 -20.46
CA ILE A 268 6.76 3.26 -21.05
C ILE A 268 6.08 2.91 -22.37
N VAL A 269 4.81 3.29 -22.51
CA VAL A 269 4.11 3.20 -23.79
C VAL A 269 5.03 3.96 -24.73
N SER A 270 5.71 3.21 -25.61
CA SER A 270 6.54 3.80 -26.63
C SER A 270 5.65 4.78 -27.38
N GLU A 271 6.04 6.05 -27.42
CA GLU A 271 5.39 7.12 -28.19
C GLU A 271 5.34 6.82 -29.70
N ALA A 272 5.66 5.60 -30.14
CA ALA A 272 5.66 5.19 -31.53
C ALA A 272 4.29 4.73 -32.08
N GLU A 273 3.21 4.67 -31.29
CA GLU A 273 1.91 4.15 -31.78
C GLU A 273 0.68 5.06 -31.55
N LEU A 274 0.86 6.37 -31.34
CA LEU A 274 -0.26 7.33 -31.38
C LEU A 274 -0.06 8.36 -32.51
N PRO A 275 -1.05 8.55 -33.41
CA PRO A 275 -0.92 9.48 -34.53
C PRO A 275 -1.07 10.94 -34.07
N GLY A 276 0.06 11.65 -34.05
CA GLY A 276 0.24 13.05 -34.43
C GLY A 276 -0.64 14.12 -33.79
N GLU A 277 -0.10 14.82 -32.78
CA GLU A 277 -0.30 16.25 -32.60
C GLU A 277 1.06 16.92 -32.29
N GLU A 278 1.56 17.70 -33.26
CA GLU A 278 2.79 18.48 -33.14
C GLU A 278 2.51 19.75 -32.30
N GLY A 279 2.86 19.70 -31.02
CA GLY A 279 3.13 20.86 -30.17
C GLY A 279 4.51 20.70 -29.53
N PRO A 280 5.24 21.79 -29.22
CA PRO A 280 6.51 21.66 -28.50
C PRO A 280 6.23 21.11 -27.10
N LEU A 281 6.55 19.84 -26.91
CA LEU A 281 6.55 19.20 -25.60
C LEU A 281 7.59 19.91 -24.71
N PRO A 282 7.24 20.29 -23.46
CA PRO A 282 8.26 20.65 -22.48
C PRO A 282 9.20 19.44 -22.26
N PRO A 283 10.47 19.66 -21.90
CA PRO A 283 11.41 18.56 -21.70
C PRO A 283 10.87 17.60 -20.62
N PRO A 284 11.15 16.30 -20.72
CA PRO A 284 10.69 15.33 -19.73
C PRO A 284 11.32 15.64 -18.38
N SER A 285 10.54 16.20 -17.47
CA SER A 285 10.88 16.23 -16.05
C SER A 285 10.87 14.79 -15.56
N VAL A 286 12.04 14.21 -15.30
CA VAL A 286 12.16 12.86 -14.73
C VAL A 286 11.67 12.94 -13.28
N GLN A 287 10.40 12.56 -13.09
CA GLN A 287 9.66 12.55 -11.84
C GLN A 287 10.19 11.43 -10.93
N ILE A 288 11.04 11.78 -9.96
CA ILE A 288 11.56 10.82 -8.99
C ILE A 288 10.99 11.17 -7.62
N ALA A 289 10.02 10.37 -7.20
CA ALA A 289 9.47 10.35 -5.86
C ALA A 289 10.42 9.58 -4.93
N LEU A 290 10.93 10.22 -3.87
CA LEU A 290 11.81 9.56 -2.90
C LEU A 290 11.00 9.10 -1.68
N PRO A 291 11.10 7.83 -1.27
CA PRO A 291 10.48 7.35 -0.04
C PRO A 291 11.18 7.93 1.20
N PRO A 292 10.50 8.02 2.37
CA PRO A 292 11.08 8.55 3.61
C PRO A 292 12.13 7.62 4.23
N LEU A 293 13.28 7.52 3.59
CA LEU A 293 14.33 6.58 3.97
C LEU A 293 15.57 7.29 4.50
N PRO A 294 15.95 7.04 5.77
CA PRO A 294 17.25 7.45 6.28
C PRO A 294 18.37 6.78 5.48
N ILE A 295 19.43 7.54 5.17
CA ILE A 295 20.63 7.04 4.49
C ILE A 295 21.26 5.84 5.22
N ASN A 296 21.25 5.86 6.56
CA ASN A 296 21.82 4.79 7.38
C ASN A 296 21.14 3.44 7.14
N THR A 297 19.86 3.43 6.77
CA THR A 297 19.13 2.20 6.45
C THR A 297 19.61 1.62 5.12
N MET A 298 19.85 2.47 4.11
CA MET A 298 20.45 2.04 2.84
C MET A 298 21.87 1.51 3.02
N VAL A 299 22.68 2.20 3.83
CA VAL A 299 24.05 1.76 4.16
C VAL A 299 24.02 0.40 4.88
N GLY A 300 23.17 0.24 5.90
CA GLY A 300 23.05 -1.01 6.65
C GLY A 300 22.58 -2.19 5.79
N MET A 301 21.67 -1.92 4.84
CA MET A 301 21.23 -2.93 3.86
C MET A 301 22.38 -3.38 2.95
N MET A 302 23.16 -2.43 2.39
CA MET A 302 24.32 -2.76 1.55
C MET A 302 25.41 -3.50 2.34
N GLU A 303 25.68 -3.09 3.59
CA GLU A 303 26.65 -3.78 4.46
C GLU A 303 26.21 -5.22 4.78
N THR A 304 24.92 -5.42 5.06
CA THR A 304 24.36 -6.76 5.31
C THR A 304 24.43 -7.63 4.06
N LEU A 305 24.14 -7.06 2.88
CA LEU A 305 24.17 -7.75 1.61
C LEU A 305 25.60 -8.13 1.19
N ALA A 306 26.59 -7.30 1.52
CA ALA A 306 28.01 -7.56 1.25
C ALA A 306 28.66 -8.56 2.23
N ALA A 307 28.05 -8.80 3.39
CA ALA A 307 28.59 -9.67 4.42
C ALA A 307 28.40 -11.17 4.08
N ASP A 308 29.33 -12.01 4.55
CA ASP A 308 29.19 -13.47 4.48
C ASP A 308 27.89 -13.93 5.18
N PRO A 309 27.16 -14.93 4.65
CA PRO A 309 27.38 -15.68 3.39
C PRO A 309 26.62 -15.13 2.17
N LEU A 310 26.20 -13.85 2.17
CA LEU A 310 25.43 -13.28 1.04
C LEU A 310 26.34 -12.81 -0.10
N ASP A 311 27.56 -12.38 0.21
CA ASP A 311 28.60 -12.04 -0.77
C ASP A 311 28.12 -11.13 -1.93
N GLY A 312 27.22 -10.20 -1.61
CA GLY A 312 26.66 -9.22 -2.55
C GLY A 312 25.40 -9.67 -3.28
N ARG A 313 24.82 -10.84 -2.99
CA ARG A 313 23.54 -11.29 -3.56
C ARG A 313 22.66 -11.96 -2.52
N ALA A 314 21.40 -11.57 -2.46
CA ALA A 314 20.43 -12.21 -1.58
C ALA A 314 19.03 -12.21 -2.19
N ASP A 315 18.31 -13.28 -1.93
CA ASP A 315 16.86 -13.31 -2.05
C ASP A 315 16.25 -12.32 -1.04
N LEU A 316 15.29 -11.51 -1.47
CA LEU A 316 14.73 -10.42 -0.67
C LEU A 316 14.06 -10.88 0.64
N PRO A 317 13.30 -11.98 0.72
CA PRO A 317 12.77 -12.50 1.99
C PRO A 317 13.87 -12.95 2.95
N LEU A 318 14.96 -13.54 2.43
CA LEU A 318 16.12 -13.88 3.25
C LEU A 318 16.77 -12.60 3.80
N LEU A 319 16.94 -11.57 2.98
CA LEU A 319 17.51 -10.31 3.40
C LEU A 319 16.61 -9.56 4.41
N ALA A 320 15.30 -9.54 4.19
CA ALA A 320 14.30 -8.97 5.10
C ALA A 320 14.41 -9.61 6.50
N SER A 321 14.50 -10.95 6.56
CA SER A 321 14.64 -11.69 7.82
C SER A 321 15.92 -11.32 8.59
N ARG A 322 17.02 -11.04 7.89
CA ARG A 322 18.29 -10.65 8.51
C ARG A 322 18.31 -9.21 8.99
N LEU A 323 17.66 -8.33 8.25
CA LEU A 323 17.53 -6.92 8.62
C LEU A 323 16.44 -6.67 9.67
N GLN A 324 15.65 -7.70 10.02
CA GLN A 324 14.45 -7.58 10.85
C GLN A 324 13.46 -6.56 10.29
N LEU A 325 13.38 -6.49 8.96
CA LEU A 325 12.47 -5.63 8.23
C LEU A 325 11.35 -6.48 7.65
N GLU A 326 10.19 -5.86 7.46
CA GLU A 326 9.16 -6.44 6.61
C GLU A 326 9.58 -6.35 5.14
N LEU A 327 9.10 -7.28 4.31
CA LEU A 327 9.36 -7.25 2.86
C LEU A 327 8.93 -5.91 2.24
N ASP A 328 7.84 -5.32 2.76
CA ASP A 328 7.27 -4.07 2.28
C ASP A 328 8.16 -2.85 2.59
N ASP A 329 8.93 -2.88 3.68
CA ASP A 329 9.94 -1.85 4.01
C ASP A 329 11.22 -2.01 3.18
N LEU A 330 11.48 -3.23 2.70
CA LEU A 330 12.66 -3.55 1.90
C LEU A 330 12.53 -3.04 0.45
N PHE A 331 11.32 -2.91 -0.09
CA PHE A 331 11.13 -2.47 -1.47
C PHE A 331 11.53 -1.02 -1.71
N PRO A 332 11.10 -0.03 -0.90
CA PRO A 332 11.56 1.34 -1.05
C PRO A 332 13.09 1.45 -0.92
N LEU A 333 13.70 0.61 -0.08
CA LEU A 333 15.16 0.55 0.09
C LEU A 333 15.84 0.02 -1.17
N GLY A 334 15.39 -1.12 -1.70
CA GLY A 334 15.91 -1.70 -2.93
C GLY A 334 15.75 -0.78 -4.14
N GLU A 335 14.59 -0.14 -4.30
CA GLU A 335 14.34 0.84 -5.37
C GLU A 335 15.24 2.08 -5.26
N SER A 336 15.51 2.54 -4.04
CA SER A 336 16.42 3.67 -3.80
C SER A 336 17.87 3.29 -4.09
N LEU A 337 18.31 2.08 -3.73
CA LEU A 337 19.63 1.56 -4.09
C LEU A 337 19.78 1.37 -5.60
N GLN A 338 18.72 0.92 -6.28
CA GLN A 338 18.72 0.79 -7.74
C GLN A 338 18.71 2.14 -8.44
N LEU A 339 17.95 3.10 -7.93
CA LEU A 339 17.97 4.47 -8.43
C LEU A 339 19.38 5.07 -8.31
N LEU A 340 20.07 4.82 -7.21
CA LEU A 340 21.44 5.27 -6.95
C LEU A 340 22.51 4.36 -7.59
N GLU A 341 22.11 3.37 -8.38
CA GLU A 341 22.99 2.40 -9.05
C GLU A 341 23.91 1.61 -8.10
N PHE A 342 23.54 1.46 -6.82
CA PHE A 342 24.26 0.66 -5.85
C PHE A 342 23.83 -0.81 -5.82
N ALA A 343 22.62 -1.10 -6.28
CA ALA A 343 22.13 -2.47 -6.37
C ALA A 343 21.19 -2.64 -7.56
N GLU A 344 21.07 -3.86 -8.06
CA GLU A 344 20.10 -4.25 -9.08
C GLU A 344 19.06 -5.19 -8.46
N LEU A 345 17.80 -5.01 -8.85
CA LEU A 345 16.69 -5.90 -8.48
C LEU A 345 16.40 -6.81 -9.67
N GLU A 346 16.65 -8.11 -9.51
CA GLU A 346 16.46 -9.12 -10.56
C GLU A 346 15.62 -10.29 -10.02
N ASP A 347 14.43 -10.51 -10.58
CA ASP A 347 13.59 -11.69 -10.33
C ASP A 347 13.34 -12.07 -8.84
N GLY A 348 13.33 -11.09 -7.93
CA GLY A 348 13.16 -11.34 -6.48
C GLY A 348 14.45 -11.29 -5.67
N ASP A 349 15.60 -11.27 -6.33
CA ASP A 349 16.92 -11.05 -5.73
C ASP A 349 17.30 -9.57 -5.75
N ILE A 350 18.14 -9.19 -4.79
CA ILE A 350 18.93 -7.98 -4.85
C ILE A 350 20.41 -8.32 -4.99
N ILE A 351 21.08 -7.64 -5.92
CA ILE A 351 22.48 -7.86 -6.27
C ILE A 351 23.22 -6.52 -6.12
N LEU A 352 24.30 -6.47 -5.34
CA LEU A 352 25.15 -5.28 -5.29
C LEU A 352 25.85 -5.06 -6.63
N THR A 353 25.80 -3.83 -7.12
CA THR A 353 26.62 -3.42 -8.26
C THR A 353 28.09 -3.27 -7.84
N GLN A 354 28.97 -3.07 -8.81
CA GLN A 354 30.37 -2.78 -8.53
C GLN A 354 30.54 -1.51 -7.67
N GLU A 355 29.73 -0.48 -7.92
CA GLU A 355 29.74 0.77 -7.13
C GLU A 355 29.19 0.54 -5.72
N GLY A 356 28.13 -0.25 -5.55
CA GLY A 356 27.61 -0.63 -4.22
C GLY A 356 28.62 -1.42 -3.39
N ALA A 357 29.28 -2.40 -4.01
CA ALA A 357 30.34 -3.17 -3.36
C ALA A 357 31.54 -2.28 -2.97
N ARG A 358 31.95 -1.37 -3.87
CA ARG A 358 33.01 -0.39 -3.59
C ARG A 358 32.61 0.53 -2.45
N PHE A 359 31.37 1.02 -2.42
CA PHE A 359 30.84 1.87 -1.35
C PHE A 359 31.01 1.18 0.01
N VAL A 360 30.57 -0.07 0.15
CA VAL A 360 30.65 -0.81 1.42
C VAL A 360 32.10 -1.04 1.87
N GLN A 361 33.00 -1.35 0.93
CA GLN A 361 34.41 -1.63 1.24
C GLN A 361 35.24 -0.38 1.52
N SER A 362 34.71 0.80 1.21
CA SER A 362 35.41 2.07 1.31
C SER A 362 35.39 2.66 2.71
N ALA A 363 36.44 3.42 3.04
CA ALA A 363 36.48 4.25 4.24
C ALA A 363 35.46 5.40 4.17
N HIS A 364 35.21 6.05 5.31
CA HIS A 364 34.13 7.03 5.44
C HIS A 364 34.18 8.16 4.40
N ASP A 365 35.34 8.77 4.15
CA ASP A 365 35.46 9.88 3.19
C ASP A 365 35.21 9.45 1.74
N GLU A 366 35.66 8.25 1.36
CA GLU A 366 35.44 7.70 0.03
C GLU A 366 33.96 7.32 -0.18
N ARG A 367 33.26 6.86 0.86
CA ARG A 367 31.80 6.64 0.81
C ARG A 367 31.03 7.92 0.49
N LYS A 368 31.42 9.04 1.11
CA LYS A 368 30.81 10.35 0.84
C LYS A 368 30.97 10.73 -0.63
N HIS A 369 32.20 10.58 -1.16
CA HIS A 369 32.49 10.89 -2.55
C HIS A 369 31.72 10.00 -3.54
N ILE A 370 31.59 8.69 -3.26
CA ILE A 370 30.78 7.79 -4.09
C ILE A 370 29.30 8.20 -4.07
N LEU A 371 28.73 8.49 -2.90
CA LEU A 371 27.35 8.93 -2.79
C LEU A 371 27.12 10.29 -3.46
N TRP A 372 28.07 11.21 -3.33
CA TRP A 372 28.06 12.51 -4.00
C TRP A 372 27.88 12.35 -5.52
N HIS A 373 28.71 11.51 -6.15
CA HIS A 373 28.62 11.27 -7.59
C HIS A 373 27.30 10.63 -7.99
N SER A 374 26.86 9.61 -7.25
CA SER A 374 25.59 8.94 -7.54
C SER A 374 24.39 9.91 -7.42
N LEU A 375 24.33 10.73 -6.37
CA LEU A 375 23.26 11.70 -6.19
C LEU A 375 23.21 12.75 -7.31
N LEU A 376 24.35 13.29 -7.73
CA LEU A 376 24.40 14.24 -8.86
C LEU A 376 24.07 13.59 -10.20
N HIS A 377 24.47 12.33 -10.40
CA HIS A 377 24.22 11.63 -11.65
C HIS A 377 22.75 11.21 -11.78
N ASN A 378 22.20 10.65 -10.72
CA ASN A 378 20.93 9.93 -10.77
C ASN A 378 19.72 10.75 -10.29
N ILE A 379 19.93 11.84 -9.55
CA ILE A 379 18.84 12.67 -9.03
C ILE A 379 18.86 14.09 -9.62
N PRO A 380 17.96 14.42 -10.58
CA PRO A 380 17.91 15.73 -11.21
C PRO A 380 17.67 16.89 -10.23
N LEU A 381 16.89 16.66 -9.17
CA LEU A 381 16.63 17.67 -8.14
C LEU A 381 17.92 18.09 -7.41
N VAL A 382 18.82 17.13 -7.13
CA VAL A 382 20.12 17.43 -6.51
C VAL A 382 20.93 18.36 -7.41
N ARG A 383 21.00 18.07 -8.72
CA ARG A 383 21.69 18.95 -9.69
C ARG A 383 21.10 20.35 -9.72
N THR A 384 19.77 20.44 -9.69
CA THR A 384 19.05 21.71 -9.74
C THR A 384 19.33 22.54 -8.50
N ILE A 385 19.23 21.94 -7.31
CA ILE A 385 19.57 22.59 -6.04
C ILE A 385 21.03 23.05 -6.07
N ARG A 386 21.95 22.16 -6.46
CA ARG A 386 23.38 22.47 -6.50
C ARG A 386 23.69 23.64 -7.44
N SER A 387 23.14 23.63 -8.66
CA SER A 387 23.30 24.72 -9.63
C SER A 387 22.80 26.05 -9.06
N VAL A 388 21.64 26.06 -8.39
CA VAL A 388 21.07 27.27 -7.79
C VAL A 388 21.93 27.79 -6.64
N LEU A 389 22.51 26.92 -5.82
CA LEU A 389 23.41 27.32 -4.74
C LEU A 389 24.75 27.83 -5.27
N ASP A 390 25.30 27.21 -6.31
CA ASP A 390 26.57 27.64 -6.94
C ASP A 390 26.42 29.00 -7.65
N GLU A 391 25.28 29.27 -8.29
CA GLU A 391 25.00 30.53 -8.99
C GLU A 391 24.73 31.71 -8.05
N ARG A 392 24.32 31.44 -6.80
CA ARG A 392 23.95 32.50 -5.86
C ARG A 392 25.16 33.04 -5.10
N PRO A 393 25.35 34.36 -5.02
CA PRO A 393 26.51 34.96 -4.33
C PRO A 393 26.61 34.64 -2.83
N ASN A 394 25.49 34.30 -2.20
CA ASN A 394 25.42 33.94 -0.78
C ASN A 394 25.32 32.43 -0.56
N HIS A 395 25.43 31.63 -1.62
CA HIS A 395 25.27 30.19 -1.63
C HIS A 395 24.06 29.68 -0.83
N ARG A 396 22.95 30.43 -0.85
CA ARG A 396 21.74 30.16 -0.06
C ARG A 396 20.48 30.22 -0.90
N ALA A 397 19.60 29.23 -0.73
CA ALA A 397 18.30 29.18 -1.40
C ALA A 397 17.20 28.74 -0.43
N SER A 398 16.00 29.33 -0.56
CA SER A 398 14.83 28.88 0.21
C SER A 398 14.43 27.48 -0.24
N ALA A 399 14.15 26.60 0.72
CA ALA A 399 13.65 25.27 0.45
C ALA A 399 12.21 25.29 -0.10
N GLU A 400 11.42 26.32 0.23
CA GLU A 400 10.07 26.55 -0.31
C GLU A 400 10.05 26.52 -1.84
N ARG A 401 11.02 27.19 -2.47
CA ARG A 401 11.16 27.20 -3.94
C ARG A 401 11.19 25.79 -4.55
N PHE A 402 11.94 24.88 -3.94
CA PHE A 402 12.10 23.52 -4.47
C PHE A 402 10.91 22.63 -4.09
N ARG A 403 10.22 22.93 -2.99
CA ARG A 403 8.95 22.26 -2.67
C ARG A 403 7.86 22.66 -3.65
N ASP A 404 7.73 23.94 -3.97
CA ASP A 404 6.77 24.44 -4.96
C ASP A 404 6.96 23.74 -6.31
N GLU A 405 8.23 23.60 -6.76
CA GLU A 405 8.56 22.88 -8.00
C GLU A 405 8.24 21.38 -7.93
N LEU A 406 8.38 20.75 -6.75
CA LEU A 406 7.94 19.36 -6.56
C LEU A 406 6.42 19.25 -6.54
N GLU A 407 5.73 20.20 -5.92
CA GLU A 407 4.26 20.26 -5.81
C GLU A 407 3.55 20.37 -7.17
N ASP A 408 4.25 20.81 -8.22
CA ASP A 408 3.78 20.72 -9.61
C ASP A 408 3.46 19.27 -10.03
N SER A 409 4.07 18.29 -9.36
CA SER A 409 3.98 16.86 -9.70
C SER A 409 3.51 15.95 -8.57
N MET A 410 3.42 16.44 -7.32
CA MET A 410 3.04 15.62 -6.16
C MET A 410 2.29 16.42 -5.07
N SER A 411 1.82 15.74 -4.02
CA SER A 411 1.13 16.44 -2.91
C SER A 411 2.11 17.26 -2.05
N PRO A 412 1.66 18.33 -1.37
CA PRO A 412 2.53 19.13 -0.50
C PRO A 412 3.23 18.32 0.59
N ASP A 413 2.51 17.39 1.22
CA ASP A 413 3.08 16.51 2.24
C ASP A 413 4.19 15.61 1.65
N TYR A 414 3.98 15.14 0.41
CA TYR A 414 4.91 14.25 -0.26
C TYR A 414 6.12 15.00 -0.86
N ALA A 415 5.92 16.23 -1.34
CA ALA A 415 6.98 17.14 -1.77
C ALA A 415 7.89 17.48 -0.59
N LYS A 416 7.29 17.82 0.56
CA LYS A 416 8.02 18.05 1.81
C LYS A 416 8.83 16.82 2.22
N GLN A 417 8.21 15.64 2.21
CA GLN A 417 8.87 14.38 2.57
C GLN A 417 10.02 14.03 1.62
N THR A 418 9.79 14.13 0.31
CA THR A 418 10.81 13.89 -0.73
C THR A 418 12.01 14.81 -0.55
N LEU A 419 11.76 16.11 -0.33
CA LEU A 419 12.84 17.07 -0.10
C LEU A 419 13.60 16.79 1.20
N GLN A 420 12.90 16.41 2.28
CA GLN A 420 13.54 16.04 3.55
C GLN A 420 14.44 14.82 3.41
N THR A 421 14.00 13.78 2.68
CA THR A 421 14.83 12.60 2.39
C THR A 421 16.07 12.98 1.60
N LEU A 422 15.88 13.77 0.54
CA LEU A 422 16.96 14.25 -0.30
C LEU A 422 18.00 15.05 0.50
N ILE A 423 17.55 15.94 1.39
CA ILE A 423 18.41 16.70 2.30
C ILE A 423 19.22 15.74 3.17
N GLY A 424 18.59 14.72 3.76
CA GLY A 424 19.28 13.71 4.55
C GLY A 424 20.40 13.00 3.78
N TRP A 425 20.15 12.64 2.52
CA TRP A 425 21.15 11.99 1.66
C TRP A 425 22.26 12.95 1.24
N ALA A 426 21.89 14.18 0.87
CA ALA A 426 22.83 15.23 0.46
C ALA A 426 23.77 15.65 1.59
N ARG A 427 23.27 15.75 2.83
CA ARG A 427 24.09 16.05 4.02
C ARG A 427 25.11 14.95 4.29
N TYR A 428 24.73 13.68 4.15
CA TYR A 428 25.69 12.57 4.27
C TYR A 428 26.79 12.65 3.21
N ALA A 429 26.42 13.02 1.98
CA ALA A 429 27.36 13.19 0.89
C ALA A 429 28.16 14.51 0.95
N GLU A 430 27.84 15.44 1.87
CA GLU A 430 28.39 16.80 1.96
C GLU A 430 28.05 17.72 0.77
N LEU A 431 26.99 17.42 0.01
CA LEU A 431 26.57 18.18 -1.18
C LEU A 431 26.08 19.61 -0.87
N PHE A 432 25.31 19.73 0.20
CA PHE A 432 24.77 20.97 0.77
C PHE A 432 24.16 20.65 2.15
N ASP A 433 23.97 21.68 2.97
CA ASP A 433 23.32 21.56 4.28
C ASP A 433 21.99 22.33 4.31
N PHE A 434 21.22 22.17 5.39
CA PHE A 434 19.89 22.72 5.56
C PHE A 434 19.70 23.35 6.94
N ASP A 435 19.25 24.60 6.95
CA ASP A 435 18.88 25.36 8.14
C ASP A 435 17.37 25.19 8.38
N GLU A 436 17.01 24.44 9.43
CA GLU A 436 15.61 24.17 9.79
C GLU A 436 14.86 25.42 10.28
N GLU A 437 15.54 26.37 10.93
CA GLU A 437 14.89 27.58 11.45
C GLU A 437 14.61 28.60 10.34
N ALA A 438 15.57 28.76 9.43
CA ALA A 438 15.44 29.68 8.30
C ALA A 438 14.73 29.05 7.08
N ASP A 439 14.57 27.73 7.07
CA ASP A 439 14.06 26.93 5.95
C ASP A 439 14.86 27.17 4.64
N GLN A 440 16.20 27.11 4.78
CA GLN A 440 17.15 27.42 3.71
C GLN A 440 18.18 26.32 3.50
N LEU A 441 18.43 26.01 2.23
CA LEU A 441 19.55 25.19 1.80
C LEU A 441 20.78 26.09 1.60
N PHE A 442 21.95 25.60 1.99
CA PHE A 442 23.19 26.36 1.88
C PHE A 442 24.42 25.49 1.60
N LEU A 443 25.46 26.11 1.05
CA LEU A 443 26.81 25.54 1.02
C LEU A 443 27.63 26.17 2.14
N ASP A 444 28.37 25.35 2.87
CA ASP A 444 29.44 25.87 3.71
C ASP A 444 30.51 26.47 2.79
N GLU A 445 31.01 27.67 3.13
CA GLU A 445 32.20 28.21 2.47
C GLU A 445 33.34 27.20 2.68
N GLU A 446 33.98 26.75 1.59
CA GLU A 446 35.14 25.84 1.69
C GLU A 446 36.10 26.36 2.77
N PRO A 447 36.54 25.52 3.73
CA PRO A 447 37.70 25.89 4.51
C PRO A 447 38.88 26.03 3.53
N SER A 448 39.35 27.27 3.39
CA SER A 448 40.51 27.70 2.62
C SER A 448 41.74 26.80 2.74
#